data_AF-A0A935F1J4-F1
#
_entry.id   AF-A0A935F1J4-F1
#
_cell.length_a   1.000
_cell.length_b   1.000
_cell.length_c   1.000
_cell.angle_alpha   90.00
_cell.angle_beta   90.00
_cell.angle_gamma   90.00
#
_symmetry.space_group_name_H-M   'P 1'
#
loop_
_entity.id
_entity.type
_entity.pdbx_description
1 polymer ?
#
loop_
_entity_poly.entity_id
_entity_poly.type
_entity_poly.pdbx_seq_one_letter_code
_entity_poly.pdbx_strand_id
1 'polypeptide(L)'
;MSTWFDALLEGRKAPLGEALSLVETGGEPARALLARLHARGGRARIIGVTGPPGSGKSTLVNELALHFASQGARVGIVAVDPTSPFTGGAVLGDRVRMNRAGRHENVFIRSAATRGCLGGVARATYDFVRVFDAVGYDTVIVETVGIGQSEIDICRVAHTAVVVEAPGLGDAVQAMKAGVLEIASIFCINKADLPGTEAKFQQLRELADRAAERTPGWTIPVVRTIAQEAQGIAELAQAIEAHRDYLKSTDRLARLEHERALAEIRAGLEAEMVDAPLRRAAQAGRLDELADAVATRKVSAAEAARIVERTYYAPDSPGGLPR
;
A
#
# COMPACT_ATOMS: atom_id res chain seq x y z
N MET A 1 -10.95 24.21 -24.24
CA MET A 1 -11.27 23.68 -22.89
C MET A 1 -10.41 22.46 -22.67
N SER A 2 -9.60 22.39 -21.60
CA SER A 2 -8.87 21.17 -21.26
C SER A 2 -9.88 20.07 -20.89
N THR A 3 -9.74 18.87 -21.44
CA THR A 3 -10.60 17.75 -21.04
C THR A 3 -10.33 17.35 -19.59
N TRP A 4 -11.24 16.59 -18.96
CA TRP A 4 -11.00 15.99 -17.64
C TRP A 4 -9.68 15.22 -17.59
N PHE A 5 -9.37 14.49 -18.67
CA PHE A 5 -8.16 13.69 -18.78
C PHE A 5 -6.89 14.56 -18.89
N ASP A 6 -6.94 15.68 -19.62
CA ASP A 6 -5.80 16.62 -19.68
C ASP A 6 -5.52 17.22 -18.29
N ALA A 7 -6.58 17.60 -17.56
CA ALA A 7 -6.46 18.11 -16.21
C ALA A 7 -5.93 17.06 -15.22
N LEU A 8 -6.28 15.78 -15.41
CA LEU A 8 -5.69 14.66 -14.67
C LEU A 8 -4.19 14.52 -14.99
N LEU A 9 -3.80 14.57 -16.26
CA LEU A 9 -2.39 14.46 -16.68
C LEU A 9 -1.53 15.63 -16.20
N GLU A 10 -2.11 16.81 -15.99
CA GLU A 10 -1.45 17.95 -15.34
C GLU A 10 -1.30 17.78 -13.82
N GLY A 11 -1.86 16.71 -13.24
CA GLY A 11 -1.82 16.40 -11.82
C GLY A 11 -2.77 17.25 -10.96
N ARG A 12 -3.83 17.83 -11.54
CA ARG A 12 -4.79 18.65 -10.79
C ARG A 12 -5.54 17.78 -9.76
N LYS A 13 -5.67 18.30 -8.53
CA LYS A 13 -6.18 17.54 -7.38
C LYS A 13 -7.61 16.98 -7.56
N ALA A 14 -8.53 17.74 -8.13
CA ALA A 14 -9.92 17.29 -8.29
C ALA A 14 -10.05 16.11 -9.28
N PRO A 15 -9.57 16.20 -10.55
CA PRO A 15 -9.54 15.06 -11.46
C PRO A 15 -8.76 13.85 -10.92
N LEU A 16 -7.66 14.10 -10.19
CA LEU A 16 -6.91 13.04 -9.52
C LEU A 16 -7.76 12.32 -8.47
N GLY A 17 -8.47 13.06 -7.62
CA GLY A 17 -9.38 12.48 -6.63
C GLY A 17 -10.48 11.62 -7.26
N GLU A 18 -11.04 12.07 -8.39
CA GLU A 18 -12.02 11.31 -9.17
C GLU A 18 -11.43 10.06 -9.82
N ALA A 19 -10.23 10.16 -10.41
CA ALA A 19 -9.51 9.03 -10.97
C ALA A 19 -9.19 7.97 -9.91
N LEU A 20 -8.73 8.39 -8.73
CA LEU A 20 -8.47 7.51 -7.60
C LEU A 20 -9.78 6.83 -7.14
N SER A 21 -10.90 7.54 -7.04
CA SER A 21 -12.20 6.93 -6.74
C SER A 21 -12.66 5.93 -7.80
N LEU A 22 -12.40 6.20 -9.08
CA LEU A 22 -12.72 5.30 -10.18
C LEU A 22 -11.93 3.99 -10.08
N VAL A 23 -10.61 4.07 -9.92
CA VAL A 23 -9.78 2.86 -9.81
C VAL A 23 -10.02 2.13 -8.49
N GLU A 24 -10.39 2.85 -7.44
CA GLU A 24 -10.84 2.27 -6.18
C GLU A 24 -12.09 1.40 -6.38
N THR A 25 -13.06 1.92 -7.15
CA THR A 25 -14.30 1.19 -7.47
C THR A 25 -14.04 -0.03 -8.36
N GLY A 26 -13.07 0.08 -9.27
CA GLY A 26 -12.69 -0.99 -10.20
C GLY A 26 -13.64 -1.12 -11.40
N GLY A 27 -13.60 -2.28 -12.06
CA GLY A 27 -14.38 -2.57 -13.27
C GLY A 27 -13.78 -2.03 -14.57
N GLU A 28 -14.55 -2.13 -15.66
CA GLU A 28 -14.07 -1.78 -17.00
C GLU A 28 -13.60 -0.32 -17.14
N PRO A 29 -14.29 0.69 -16.59
CA PRO A 29 -13.82 2.08 -16.67
C PRO A 29 -12.45 2.28 -15.99
N ALA A 30 -12.21 1.62 -14.86
CA ALA A 30 -10.91 1.64 -14.18
C ALA A 30 -9.82 0.99 -15.03
N ARG A 31 -10.11 -0.18 -15.63
CA ARG A 31 -9.17 -0.87 -16.54
C ARG A 31 -8.80 -0.01 -17.73
N ALA A 32 -9.79 0.61 -18.37
CA ALA A 32 -9.57 1.50 -19.51
C ALA A 32 -8.73 2.72 -19.13
N LEU A 33 -8.96 3.32 -17.96
CA LEU A 33 -8.15 4.43 -17.46
C LEU A 33 -6.70 4.00 -17.20
N LEU A 34 -6.49 2.90 -16.46
CA LEU A 34 -5.15 2.40 -16.13
C LEU A 34 -4.37 2.01 -17.38
N ALA A 35 -5.02 1.38 -18.37
CA ALA A 35 -4.41 1.06 -19.66
C ALA A 35 -3.94 2.31 -20.41
N ARG A 36 -4.74 3.39 -20.40
CA ARG A 36 -4.36 4.69 -21.00
C ARG A 36 -3.21 5.37 -20.27
N LEU A 37 -3.10 5.17 -18.96
CA LEU A 37 -2.04 5.76 -18.13
C LEU A 37 -0.73 4.94 -18.15
N HIS A 38 -0.79 3.65 -18.48
CA HIS A 38 0.33 2.71 -18.34
C HIS A 38 1.64 3.19 -18.95
N ALA A 39 1.62 3.70 -20.19
CA ALA A 39 2.82 4.16 -20.90
C ALA A 39 3.48 5.42 -20.28
N ARG A 40 2.83 6.07 -19.31
CA ARG A 40 3.34 7.29 -18.66
C ARG A 40 4.01 7.05 -17.31
N GLY A 41 3.87 5.86 -16.73
CA GLY A 41 4.47 5.51 -15.42
C GLY A 41 5.95 5.11 -15.51
N GLY A 42 6.45 4.56 -14.41
CA GLY A 42 7.81 4.04 -14.24
C GLY A 42 8.83 5.07 -13.75
N ARG A 43 8.41 6.22 -13.22
CA ARG A 43 9.31 7.34 -12.88
C ARG A 43 9.36 7.64 -11.38
N ALA A 44 8.22 7.52 -10.72
CA ALA A 44 8.07 7.83 -9.32
C ALA A 44 8.99 6.96 -8.46
N ARG A 45 9.54 7.55 -7.39
CA ARG A 45 10.11 6.76 -6.29
C ARG A 45 8.95 6.29 -5.40
N ILE A 46 8.95 5.02 -5.04
CA ILE A 46 7.86 4.42 -4.28
C ILE A 46 8.40 3.95 -2.94
N ILE A 47 7.96 4.61 -1.88
CA ILE A 47 8.47 4.47 -0.51
C ILE A 47 7.39 3.76 0.31
N GLY A 48 7.74 2.63 0.88
CA GLY A 48 6.89 1.90 1.81
C GLY A 48 7.24 2.26 3.24
N VAL A 49 6.26 2.59 4.07
CA VAL A 49 6.46 2.88 5.49
C VAL A 49 5.62 1.94 6.33
N THR A 50 6.28 1.14 7.15
CA THR A 50 5.65 0.17 8.05
C THR A 50 6.31 0.22 9.43
N GLY A 51 5.76 -0.47 10.42
CA GLY A 51 6.18 -0.33 11.82
C GLY A 51 5.00 -0.56 12.76
N PRO A 52 5.23 -0.87 14.05
CA PRO A 52 4.15 -1.17 14.96
C PRO A 52 3.23 0.04 15.24
N PRO A 53 2.01 -0.17 15.76
CA PRO A 53 1.13 0.92 16.14
C PRO A 53 1.79 1.76 17.23
N GLY A 54 1.67 3.09 17.14
CA GLY A 54 2.27 4.00 18.13
C GLY A 54 3.75 4.32 17.92
N SER A 55 4.45 3.74 16.94
CA SER A 55 5.82 4.15 16.58
C SER A 55 5.90 5.56 15.97
N GLY A 56 4.77 6.14 15.58
CA GLY A 56 4.68 7.50 15.03
C GLY A 56 4.82 7.57 13.51
N LYS A 57 4.52 6.48 12.79
CA LYS A 57 4.54 6.38 11.32
C LYS A 57 3.85 7.54 10.62
N SER A 58 2.59 7.84 10.94
CA SER A 58 1.84 8.87 10.22
C SER A 58 2.42 10.27 10.44
N THR A 59 2.99 10.53 11.62
CA THR A 59 3.73 11.78 11.89
C THR A 59 5.02 11.84 11.08
N LEU A 60 5.76 10.72 11.00
CA LEU A 60 6.96 10.61 10.18
C LEU A 60 6.66 10.80 8.68
N VAL A 61 5.62 10.13 8.16
CA VAL A 61 5.13 10.26 6.78
C VAL A 61 4.73 11.69 6.47
N ASN A 62 4.02 12.36 7.39
CA ASN A 62 3.66 13.77 7.24
C ASN A 62 4.89 14.67 7.05
N GLU A 63 5.89 14.57 7.93
CA GLU A 63 7.09 15.41 7.82
C GLU A 63 7.97 15.01 6.62
N LEU A 64 8.08 13.73 6.30
CA LEU A 64 8.83 13.24 5.14
C LEU A 64 8.21 13.74 3.83
N ALA A 65 6.88 13.71 3.72
CA ALA A 65 6.17 14.26 2.57
C ALA A 65 6.37 15.77 2.44
N LEU A 66 6.29 16.51 3.54
CA LEU A 66 6.56 17.96 3.55
C LEU A 66 8.01 18.27 3.15
N HIS A 67 8.98 17.47 3.59
CA HIS A 67 10.37 17.60 3.19
C HIS A 67 10.54 17.49 1.66
N PHE A 68 10.07 16.41 1.05
CA PHE A 68 10.11 16.25 -0.41
C PHE A 68 9.33 17.36 -1.13
N ALA A 69 8.15 17.73 -0.62
CA ALA A 69 7.33 18.77 -1.21
C ALA A 69 8.00 20.15 -1.18
N SER A 70 8.74 20.47 -0.11
CA SER A 70 9.53 21.70 0.00
C SER A 70 10.70 21.77 -0.99
N GLN A 71 11.14 20.63 -1.52
CA GLN A 71 12.14 20.52 -2.59
C GLN A 71 11.50 20.60 -3.99
N GLY A 72 10.19 20.90 -4.07
CA GLY A 72 9.44 21.04 -5.30
C GLY A 72 8.83 19.74 -5.84
N ALA A 73 9.03 18.59 -5.17
CA ALA A 73 8.47 17.32 -5.59
C ALA A 73 6.95 17.27 -5.36
N ARG A 74 6.22 16.62 -6.27
CA ARG A 74 4.82 16.23 -6.04
C ARG A 74 4.77 14.90 -5.30
N VAL A 75 4.06 14.86 -4.16
CA VAL A 75 4.04 13.72 -3.24
C VAL A 75 2.62 13.16 -3.09
N GLY A 76 2.45 11.88 -3.44
CA GLY A 76 1.23 11.12 -3.22
C GLY A 76 1.39 10.28 -1.96
N ILE A 77 0.43 10.33 -1.04
CA ILE A 77 0.39 9.46 0.13
C ILE A 77 -0.78 8.50 -0.04
N VAL A 78 -0.50 7.20 0.04
CA VAL A 78 -1.50 6.14 0.12
C VAL A 78 -1.44 5.54 1.52
N ALA A 79 -2.41 5.85 2.37
CA ALA A 79 -2.50 5.20 3.68
C ALA A 79 -3.39 3.96 3.56
N VAL A 80 -2.81 2.80 3.79
CA VAL A 80 -3.50 1.51 3.75
C VAL A 80 -4.09 1.26 5.13
N ASP A 81 -5.41 1.33 5.20
CA ASP A 81 -6.24 1.18 6.39
C ASP A 81 -6.97 -0.18 6.40
N PRO A 82 -7.22 -0.78 7.59
CA PRO A 82 -8.13 -1.90 7.68
C PRO A 82 -9.51 -1.49 7.16
N THR A 83 -10.25 -2.48 6.67
CA THR A 83 -11.60 -2.28 6.15
C THR A 83 -12.58 -2.15 7.29
N SER A 84 -13.42 -1.12 7.22
CA SER A 84 -14.53 -0.93 8.14
C SER A 84 -15.54 -2.06 7.94
N PRO A 85 -15.87 -2.83 8.99
CA PRO A 85 -16.85 -3.90 8.89
C PRO A 85 -18.28 -3.35 8.66
N PHE A 86 -18.49 -2.05 8.87
CA PHE A 86 -19.80 -1.40 8.73
C PHE A 86 -19.98 -0.69 7.39
N THR A 87 -18.93 -0.08 6.86
CA THR A 87 -19.02 0.77 5.65
C THR A 87 -18.26 0.19 4.46
N GLY A 88 -17.41 -0.83 4.66
CA GLY A 88 -16.54 -1.38 3.61
C GLY A 88 -15.40 -0.44 3.15
N GLY A 89 -15.34 0.78 3.68
CA GLY A 89 -14.28 1.77 3.41
C GLY A 89 -13.15 1.73 4.44
N ALA A 90 -12.19 2.64 4.33
CA ALA A 90 -11.10 2.78 5.30
C ALA A 90 -11.62 3.21 6.68
N VAL A 91 -11.16 2.54 7.75
CA VAL A 91 -11.63 2.80 9.14
C VAL A 91 -11.17 4.16 9.66
N LEU A 92 -9.92 4.55 9.40
CA LEU A 92 -9.29 5.66 10.11
C LEU A 92 -9.31 6.99 9.35
N GLY A 93 -9.67 6.98 8.05
CA GLY A 93 -10.06 8.16 7.28
C GLY A 93 -9.06 9.32 7.40
N ASP A 94 -8.05 9.32 6.53
CA ASP A 94 -6.75 10.01 6.67
C ASP A 94 -6.72 11.52 6.98
N ARG A 95 -7.83 12.24 6.96
CA ARG A 95 -7.80 13.71 7.05
C ARG A 95 -7.49 14.23 8.45
N VAL A 96 -7.69 13.44 9.49
CA VAL A 96 -7.53 13.91 10.88
C VAL A 96 -6.08 13.79 11.37
N ARG A 97 -5.27 12.87 10.81
CA ARG A 97 -3.92 12.55 11.31
C ARG A 97 -2.77 13.27 10.59
N MET A 98 -2.94 13.70 9.34
CA MET A 98 -1.90 14.34 8.51
C MET A 98 -2.30 15.75 8.05
N ASN A 99 -2.72 16.60 9.00
CA ASN A 99 -3.38 17.89 8.72
C ASN A 99 -2.45 18.91 8.02
N ARG A 100 -1.12 18.86 8.26
CA ARG A 100 -0.16 19.77 7.63
C ARG A 100 0.13 19.36 6.18
N ALA A 101 0.50 18.11 5.95
CA ALA A 101 0.75 17.59 4.61
C ALA A 101 -0.50 17.70 3.72
N GLY A 102 -1.70 17.41 4.25
CA GLY A 102 -2.95 17.52 3.50
C GLY A 102 -3.29 18.93 3.00
N ARG A 103 -2.68 19.99 3.57
CA ARG A 103 -2.86 21.39 3.13
C ARG A 103 -1.82 21.84 2.11
N HIS A 104 -0.72 21.10 1.95
CA HIS A 104 0.34 21.48 1.04
C HIS A 104 -0.11 21.29 -0.42
N GLU A 105 0.19 22.25 -1.30
CA GLU A 105 -0.29 22.22 -2.70
C GLU A 105 0.28 21.02 -3.48
N ASN A 106 1.55 20.67 -3.26
CA ASN A 106 2.21 19.54 -3.90
C ASN A 106 1.93 18.17 -3.25
N VAL A 107 1.10 18.10 -2.20
CA VAL A 107 0.79 16.84 -1.52
C VAL A 107 -0.66 16.45 -1.75
N PHE A 108 -0.89 15.16 -2.02
CA PHE A 108 -2.21 14.55 -2.13
C PHE A 108 -2.27 13.28 -1.28
N ILE A 109 -3.32 13.13 -0.49
CA ILE A 109 -3.49 12.00 0.44
C ILE A 109 -4.73 11.20 0.04
N ARG A 110 -4.58 9.88 -0.04
CA ARG A 110 -5.67 8.95 -0.31
C ARG A 110 -5.62 7.77 0.65
N SER A 111 -6.73 7.49 1.31
CA SER A 111 -6.91 6.26 2.09
C SER A 111 -7.25 5.11 1.17
N ALA A 112 -6.68 3.94 1.41
CA ALA A 112 -6.98 2.68 0.75
C ALA A 112 -7.54 1.68 1.79
N ALA A 113 -8.73 1.14 1.56
CA ALA A 113 -9.25 0.04 2.37
C ALA A 113 -8.70 -1.31 1.88
N THR A 114 -8.36 -2.22 2.80
CA THR A 114 -7.89 -3.58 2.47
C THR A 114 -8.93 -4.50 1.79
N ARG A 115 -10.22 -4.13 1.84
CA ARG A 115 -11.45 -4.82 1.42
C ARG A 115 -11.50 -6.34 1.58
N GLY A 116 -10.99 -6.85 2.70
CA GLY A 116 -11.08 -8.28 3.00
C GLY A 116 -10.17 -9.16 2.13
N CYS A 117 -9.24 -8.59 1.36
CA CYS A 117 -8.19 -9.36 0.71
C CYS A 117 -7.36 -10.11 1.78
N LEU A 118 -7.17 -11.42 1.60
CA LEU A 118 -6.25 -12.25 2.39
C LEU A 118 -4.80 -11.94 1.97
N GLY A 119 -4.37 -10.71 2.22
CA GLY A 119 -3.13 -10.14 1.69
C GLY A 119 -3.19 -8.64 1.92
N GLY A 120 -2.32 -8.14 2.78
CA GLY A 120 -2.47 -6.90 3.49
C GLY A 120 -2.18 -5.62 2.70
N VAL A 121 -2.08 -5.69 1.37
CA VAL A 121 -2.19 -4.53 0.50
C VAL A 121 -3.19 -4.82 -0.62
N ALA A 122 -4.29 -4.06 -0.66
CA ALA A 122 -5.33 -4.24 -1.67
C ALA A 122 -4.81 -3.92 -3.08
N ARG A 123 -5.41 -4.56 -4.10
CA ARG A 123 -5.24 -4.20 -5.53
C ARG A 123 -5.29 -2.68 -5.76
N ALA A 124 -6.23 -2.00 -5.10
CA ALA A 124 -6.41 -0.55 -5.20
C ALA A 124 -5.13 0.24 -4.86
N THR A 125 -4.28 -0.25 -3.97
CA THR A 125 -3.00 0.42 -3.64
C THR A 125 -2.04 0.43 -4.82
N TYR A 126 -1.93 -0.69 -5.57
CA TYR A 126 -1.13 -0.74 -6.80
C TYR A 126 -1.68 0.24 -7.84
N ASP A 127 -3.01 0.24 -8.01
CA ASP A 127 -3.69 1.13 -8.96
C ASP A 127 -3.49 2.62 -8.59
N PHE A 128 -3.54 2.97 -7.30
CA PHE A 128 -3.27 4.34 -6.83
C PHE A 128 -1.84 4.76 -7.13
N VAL A 129 -0.87 3.91 -6.83
CA VAL A 129 0.56 4.17 -7.10
C VAL A 129 0.76 4.42 -8.59
N ARG A 130 0.15 3.61 -9.47
CA ARG A 130 0.20 3.79 -10.93
C ARG A 130 -0.40 5.11 -11.38
N VAL A 131 -1.56 5.48 -10.83
CA VAL A 131 -2.20 6.76 -11.16
C VAL A 131 -1.30 7.92 -10.76
N PHE A 132 -0.73 7.92 -9.55
CA PHE A 132 0.20 8.96 -9.11
C PHE A 132 1.44 9.06 -10.02
N ASP A 133 2.10 7.94 -10.29
CA ASP A 133 3.29 7.87 -11.14
C ASP A 133 3.00 8.39 -12.56
N ALA A 134 1.90 7.95 -13.16
CA ALA A 134 1.51 8.33 -14.52
C ALA A 134 1.12 9.80 -14.69
N VAL A 135 0.69 10.48 -13.61
CA VAL A 135 0.25 11.89 -13.62
C VAL A 135 1.31 12.85 -13.05
N GLY A 136 2.56 12.38 -12.95
CA GLY A 136 3.71 13.23 -12.64
C GLY A 136 3.89 13.53 -11.15
N TYR A 137 3.51 12.59 -10.27
CA TYR A 137 3.97 12.63 -8.88
C TYR A 137 5.34 11.97 -8.79
N ASP A 138 6.33 12.72 -8.29
CA ASP A 138 7.72 12.26 -8.22
C ASP A 138 7.93 11.22 -7.12
N THR A 139 7.14 11.31 -6.05
CA THR A 139 7.22 10.47 -4.87
C THR A 139 5.85 9.93 -4.49
N VAL A 140 5.76 8.61 -4.28
CA VAL A 140 4.57 7.97 -3.71
C VAL A 140 4.98 7.30 -2.41
N ILE A 141 4.37 7.70 -1.30
CA ILE A 141 4.57 7.09 0.02
C ILE A 141 3.37 6.21 0.33
N VAL A 142 3.60 4.94 0.62
CA VAL A 142 2.57 3.97 1.02
C VAL A 142 2.77 3.66 2.49
N GLU A 143 1.83 4.04 3.34
CA GLU A 143 1.86 3.77 4.79
C GLU A 143 0.93 2.60 5.13
N THR A 144 1.35 1.69 6.02
CA THR A 144 0.48 0.66 6.59
C THR A 144 0.03 1.03 8.02
N VAL A 145 -1.08 0.49 8.50
CA VAL A 145 -1.54 0.76 9.90
C VAL A 145 -0.63 0.12 10.95
N GLY A 146 0.18 -0.88 10.59
CA GLY A 146 1.07 -1.60 11.51
C GLY A 146 0.37 -2.68 12.33
N ILE A 147 -0.67 -3.34 11.77
CA ILE A 147 -1.33 -4.48 12.40
C ILE A 147 -1.51 -5.57 11.34
N GLY A 148 -0.99 -6.78 11.60
CA GLY A 148 -1.21 -7.96 10.77
C GLY A 148 -0.24 -8.12 9.59
N GLN A 149 -0.62 -8.93 8.61
CA GLN A 149 0.25 -9.34 7.49
C GLN A 149 0.53 -8.21 6.47
N SER A 150 -0.19 -7.09 6.55
CA SER A 150 0.04 -5.87 5.75
C SER A 150 1.45 -5.31 5.84
N GLU A 151 2.16 -5.59 6.94
CA GLU A 151 3.52 -5.11 7.13
C GLU A 151 4.51 -5.75 6.17
N ILE A 152 4.28 -7.01 5.77
CA ILE A 152 5.16 -7.73 4.83
C ILE A 152 4.85 -7.31 3.40
N ASP A 153 3.56 -7.12 3.05
CA ASP A 153 3.15 -6.83 1.68
C ASP A 153 3.62 -5.46 1.16
N ILE A 154 4.08 -4.57 2.03
CA ILE A 154 4.68 -3.30 1.61
C ILE A 154 5.92 -3.51 0.72
N CYS A 155 6.66 -4.60 0.91
CA CYS A 155 7.82 -4.93 0.07
C CYS A 155 7.43 -5.28 -1.38
N ARG A 156 6.15 -5.64 -1.60
CA ARG A 156 5.61 -5.93 -2.93
C ARG A 156 5.14 -4.68 -3.66
N VAL A 157 5.03 -3.54 -2.98
CA VAL A 157 4.58 -2.27 -3.58
C VAL A 157 5.70 -1.25 -3.67
N ALA A 158 6.63 -1.23 -2.73
CA ALA A 158 7.65 -0.20 -2.65
C ALA A 158 8.98 -0.58 -3.29
N HIS A 159 9.73 0.42 -3.75
CA HIS A 159 11.15 0.29 -4.07
C HIS A 159 12.01 0.29 -2.82
N THR A 160 11.70 1.21 -1.90
CA THR A 160 12.41 1.40 -0.64
C THR A 160 11.45 1.18 0.51
N ALA A 161 11.70 0.20 1.36
CA ALA A 161 10.91 -0.06 2.55
C ALA A 161 11.59 0.51 3.79
N VAL A 162 10.90 1.42 4.48
CA VAL A 162 11.28 2.01 5.76
C VAL A 162 10.50 1.31 6.87
N VAL A 163 11.22 0.63 7.76
CA VAL A 163 10.65 0.01 8.95
C VAL A 163 10.87 0.94 10.14
N VAL A 164 9.77 1.47 10.68
CA VAL A 164 9.76 2.49 11.74
C VAL A 164 9.55 1.82 13.10
N GLU A 165 10.55 1.94 13.95
CA GLU A 165 10.56 1.47 15.34
C GLU A 165 10.51 2.66 16.31
N ALA A 166 10.15 2.40 17.57
CA ALA A 166 10.31 3.39 18.64
C ALA A 166 10.81 2.73 19.94
N PRO A 167 11.53 3.47 20.81
CA PRO A 167 11.94 2.96 22.12
C PRO A 167 10.75 2.52 22.98
N GLY A 168 10.96 1.50 23.82
CA GLY A 168 9.93 1.02 24.75
C GLY A 168 8.82 0.14 24.14
N LEU A 169 8.72 0.02 22.81
CA LEU A 169 7.78 -0.90 22.14
C LEU A 169 8.28 -2.36 22.11
N GLY A 170 9.01 -2.80 23.16
CA GLY A 170 9.83 -4.02 23.20
C GLY A 170 9.14 -5.32 22.75
N ASP A 171 7.87 -5.51 23.09
CA ASP A 171 7.08 -6.69 22.68
C ASP A 171 6.70 -6.68 21.20
N ALA A 172 6.60 -5.50 20.58
CA ALA A 172 6.24 -5.36 19.17
C ALA A 172 7.37 -5.83 18.25
N VAL A 173 8.64 -5.73 18.68
CA VAL A 173 9.80 -6.25 17.92
C VAL A 173 9.89 -7.78 17.97
N GLN A 174 9.39 -8.42 19.03
CA GLN A 174 9.24 -9.88 19.05
C GLN A 174 7.99 -10.36 18.28
N ALA A 175 6.92 -9.54 18.26
CA ALA A 175 5.72 -9.81 17.47
C ALA A 175 5.93 -9.59 15.96
N MET A 176 6.80 -8.64 15.58
CA MET A 176 7.37 -8.49 14.24
C MET A 176 8.36 -9.64 13.99
N LYS A 177 7.78 -10.80 13.70
CA LYS A 177 8.46 -12.05 13.34
C LYS A 177 9.51 -11.81 12.24
N ALA A 178 10.35 -12.84 12.06
CA ALA A 178 11.42 -12.95 11.06
C ALA A 178 11.16 -12.37 9.66
N GLY A 179 9.92 -12.14 9.20
CA GLY A 179 9.64 -11.58 7.87
C GLY A 179 9.65 -10.05 7.74
N VAL A 180 9.34 -9.26 8.79
CA VAL A 180 9.24 -7.77 8.64
C VAL A 180 10.61 -7.10 8.69
N LEU A 181 11.55 -7.65 9.46
CA LEU A 181 12.92 -7.14 9.51
C LEU A 181 13.70 -7.48 8.24
N GLU A 182 13.33 -8.56 7.56
CA GLU A 182 13.94 -9.00 6.29
C GLU A 182 13.58 -8.11 5.10
N ILE A 183 12.48 -7.36 5.17
CA ILE A 183 12.06 -6.46 4.09
C ILE A 183 12.66 -5.05 4.19
N ALA A 184 13.35 -4.73 5.28
CA ALA A 184 13.82 -3.37 5.53
C ALA A 184 14.93 -2.98 4.55
N SER A 185 14.70 -1.92 3.77
CA SER A 185 15.77 -1.21 3.07
C SER A 185 16.45 -0.23 4.02
N ILE A 186 15.69 0.32 4.97
CA ILE A 186 16.09 1.32 5.96
C ILE A 186 15.35 1.05 7.27
N PHE A 187 16.06 1.10 8.39
CA PHE A 187 15.43 1.18 9.71
C PHE A 187 15.35 2.63 10.18
N CYS A 188 14.22 3.01 10.76
CA CYS A 188 14.00 4.34 11.32
C CYS A 188 13.57 4.22 12.78
N ILE A 189 14.38 4.67 13.72
CA ILE A 189 14.02 4.77 15.14
C ILE A 189 13.41 6.14 15.35
N ASN A 190 12.09 6.21 15.39
CA ASN A 190 11.36 7.43 15.70
C ASN A 190 11.18 7.59 17.22
N LYS A 191 10.93 8.82 17.68
CA LYS A 191 10.94 9.20 19.10
C LYS A 191 12.31 8.96 19.74
N ALA A 192 13.37 9.30 19.01
CA ALA A 192 14.74 9.08 19.42
C ALA A 192 15.16 9.88 20.67
N ASP A 193 14.35 10.86 21.09
CA ASP A 193 14.42 11.60 22.35
C ASP A 193 14.12 10.73 23.59
N LEU A 194 13.43 9.59 23.42
CA LEU A 194 13.01 8.76 24.54
C LEU A 194 14.16 7.87 25.09
N PRO A 195 14.12 7.51 26.39
CA PRO A 195 15.02 6.53 26.95
C PRO A 195 14.93 5.17 26.22
N GLY A 196 16.06 4.50 26.04
CA GLY A 196 16.14 3.20 25.36
C GLY A 196 16.43 3.28 23.85
N THR A 197 16.53 4.48 23.27
CA THR A 197 16.95 4.69 21.87
C THR A 197 18.28 4.02 21.55
N GLU A 198 19.29 4.17 22.42
CA GLU A 198 20.61 3.60 22.16
C GLU A 198 20.57 2.07 22.13
N ALA A 199 19.88 1.43 23.09
CA ALA A 199 19.71 -0.01 23.12
C ALA A 199 18.97 -0.52 21.85
N LYS A 200 17.92 0.20 21.42
CA LYS A 200 17.18 -0.11 20.18
C LYS A 200 18.08 0.05 18.94
N PHE A 201 18.92 1.07 18.92
CA PHE A 201 19.86 1.30 17.83
C PHE A 201 20.88 0.17 17.69
N GLN A 202 21.48 -0.28 18.80
CA GLN A 202 22.39 -1.42 18.78
C GLN A 202 21.68 -2.68 18.27
N GLN A 203 20.47 -2.96 18.77
CA GLN A 203 19.65 -4.08 18.33
C GLN A 203 19.37 -4.06 16.81
N LEU A 204 18.94 -2.91 16.28
CA LEU A 204 18.62 -2.78 14.85
C LEU A 204 19.88 -2.80 13.97
N ARG A 205 21.01 -2.32 14.48
CA ARG A 205 22.29 -2.38 13.76
C ARG A 205 22.75 -3.83 13.60
N GLU A 206 22.69 -4.64 14.65
CA GLU A 206 22.98 -6.08 14.56
C GLU A 206 22.05 -6.83 13.59
N LEU A 207 20.79 -6.39 13.48
CA LEU A 207 19.84 -6.92 12.51
C LEU A 207 20.17 -6.49 11.08
N ALA A 208 20.49 -5.21 10.89
CA ALA A 208 20.91 -4.65 9.62
C ALA A 208 22.17 -5.34 9.08
N ASP A 209 23.17 -5.58 9.93
CA ASP A 209 24.41 -6.26 9.57
C ASP A 209 24.14 -7.69 9.10
N ARG A 210 23.27 -8.43 9.81
CA ARG A 210 22.85 -9.78 9.38
C ARG A 210 22.05 -9.79 8.09
N ALA A 211 21.20 -8.79 7.87
CA ALA A 211 20.42 -8.67 6.64
C ALA A 211 21.29 -8.27 5.44
N ALA A 212 22.35 -7.48 5.66
CA ALA A 212 23.32 -7.11 4.62
C ALA A 212 24.06 -8.33 4.03
N GLU A 213 24.26 -9.40 4.80
CA GLU A 213 24.81 -10.67 4.29
C GLU A 213 23.95 -11.28 3.18
N ARG A 214 22.63 -11.03 3.22
CA ARG A 214 21.67 -11.53 2.22
C ARG A 214 21.46 -10.59 1.03
N THR A 215 21.84 -9.32 1.16
CA THR A 215 21.70 -8.30 0.11
C THR A 215 23.07 -7.69 -0.21
N PRO A 216 23.93 -8.39 -0.98
CA PRO A 216 25.25 -7.89 -1.31
C PRO A 216 25.18 -6.51 -1.97
N GLY A 217 25.92 -5.55 -1.41
CA GLY A 217 26.09 -4.21 -1.95
C GLY A 217 25.20 -3.11 -1.35
N TRP A 218 24.27 -3.44 -0.44
CA TRP A 218 23.54 -2.42 0.34
C TRP A 218 23.67 -2.65 1.84
N THR A 219 24.22 -1.66 2.54
CA THR A 219 24.22 -1.63 4.00
C THR A 219 22.96 -0.91 4.47
N ILE A 220 22.07 -1.63 5.14
CA ILE A 220 20.81 -1.07 5.65
C ILE A 220 21.10 -0.02 6.73
N PRO A 221 20.80 1.27 6.50
CA PRO A 221 21.06 2.29 7.50
C PRO A 221 20.01 2.25 8.63
N VAL A 222 20.45 2.58 9.83
CA VAL A 222 19.57 2.82 10.99
C VAL A 222 19.55 4.32 11.28
N VAL A 223 18.47 4.99 10.89
CA VAL A 223 18.29 6.44 11.04
C VAL A 223 17.49 6.74 12.30
N ARG A 224 17.85 7.80 13.04
CA ARG A 224 17.12 8.24 14.24
C ARG A 224 16.33 9.50 13.90
N THR A 225 15.07 9.56 14.33
CA THR A 225 14.19 10.70 14.06
C THR A 225 13.39 11.11 15.29
N ILE A 226 13.04 12.39 15.36
CA ILE A 226 12.01 12.92 16.26
C ILE A 226 11.00 13.63 15.36
N ALA A 227 10.07 12.86 14.81
CA ALA A 227 9.16 13.36 13.77
C ALA A 227 8.31 14.55 14.24
N GLN A 228 7.96 14.63 15.52
CA GLN A 228 7.21 15.77 16.06
C GLN A 228 7.99 17.09 16.02
N GLU A 229 9.32 17.02 15.98
CA GLU A 229 10.23 18.15 15.92
C GLU A 229 10.89 18.29 14.53
N ALA A 230 10.48 17.47 13.56
CA ALA A 230 11.08 17.36 12.23
C ALA A 230 12.60 17.08 12.21
N GLN A 231 13.16 16.52 13.29
CA GLN A 231 14.58 16.17 13.38
C GLN A 231 14.84 14.77 12.78
N GLY A 232 15.96 14.61 12.07
CA GLY A 232 16.32 13.36 11.42
C GLY A 232 15.63 13.10 10.07
N ILE A 233 14.70 13.98 9.66
CA ILE A 233 13.89 13.80 8.44
C ILE A 233 14.75 13.95 7.17
N ALA A 234 15.67 14.91 7.17
CA ALA A 234 16.57 15.12 6.03
C ALA A 234 17.52 13.94 5.85
N GLU A 235 18.04 13.39 6.95
CA GLU A 235 18.90 12.20 6.98
C GLU A 235 18.14 10.97 6.49
N LEU A 236 16.88 10.79 6.90
CA LEU A 236 16.04 9.72 6.40
C LEU A 236 15.77 9.86 4.90
N ALA A 237 15.46 11.08 4.42
CA ALA A 237 15.26 11.34 2.99
C ALA A 237 16.52 11.06 2.16
N GLN A 238 17.70 11.43 2.68
CA GLN A 238 18.99 11.12 2.05
C GLN A 238 19.23 9.61 1.97
N ALA A 239 18.94 8.85 3.03
CA ALA A 239 19.04 7.40 3.01
C ALA A 239 18.11 6.76 1.96
N ILE A 240 16.90 7.31 1.79
CA ILE A 240 15.93 6.87 0.77
C ILE A 240 16.46 7.12 -0.64
N GLU A 241 17.02 8.29 -0.92
CA GLU A 241 17.61 8.58 -2.24
C GLU A 241 18.85 7.73 -2.50
N ALA A 242 19.72 7.54 -1.50
CA ALA A 242 20.87 6.66 -1.62
C ALA A 242 20.46 5.21 -1.96
N HIS A 243 19.38 4.69 -1.35
CA HIS A 243 18.86 3.37 -1.69
C HIS A 243 18.33 3.33 -3.13
N ARG A 244 17.62 4.37 -3.57
CA ARG A 244 17.14 4.47 -4.95
C ARG A 244 18.29 4.47 -5.96
N ASP A 245 19.37 5.17 -5.67
CA ASP A 245 20.57 5.21 -6.52
C ASP A 245 21.31 3.87 -6.54
N TYR A 246 21.37 3.19 -5.39
CA TYR A 246 21.84 1.79 -5.32
C TYR A 246 20.99 0.88 -6.22
N LEU A 247 19.66 0.95 -6.14
CA LEU A 247 18.77 0.11 -6.94
C LEU A 247 18.96 0.35 -8.45
N LYS A 248 19.15 1.60 -8.87
CA LYS A 248 19.40 1.97 -10.26
C LYS A 248 20.78 1.51 -10.76
N SER A 249 21.82 1.69 -9.94
CA SER A 249 23.20 1.36 -10.33
C SER A 249 23.49 -0.15 -10.38
N THR A 250 22.65 -0.97 -9.73
CA THR A 250 22.85 -2.43 -9.63
C THR A 250 21.82 -3.26 -10.39
N ASP A 251 21.01 -2.64 -11.25
CA ASP A 251 19.89 -3.26 -12.00
C ASP A 251 18.82 -3.94 -11.09
N ARG A 252 18.91 -3.73 -9.78
CA ARG A 252 17.95 -4.24 -8.79
C ARG A 252 16.58 -3.58 -8.95
N LEU A 253 16.53 -2.34 -9.42
CA LEU A 253 15.27 -1.64 -9.68
C LEU A 253 14.44 -2.37 -10.74
N ALA A 254 15.04 -2.82 -11.84
CA ALA A 254 14.33 -3.54 -12.89
C ALA A 254 13.78 -4.88 -12.39
N ARG A 255 14.54 -5.59 -11.54
CA ARG A 255 14.08 -6.80 -10.87
C ARG A 255 12.90 -6.54 -9.93
N LEU A 256 12.97 -5.49 -9.12
CA LEU A 256 11.86 -5.10 -8.25
C LEU A 256 10.62 -4.74 -9.08
N GLU A 257 10.76 -3.97 -10.17
CA GLU A 257 9.63 -3.67 -11.06
C GLU A 257 9.00 -4.94 -11.65
N HIS A 258 9.81 -5.94 -12.00
CA HIS A 258 9.31 -7.23 -12.47
C HIS A 258 8.52 -7.97 -11.38
N GLU A 259 9.07 -8.05 -10.16
CA GLU A 259 8.41 -8.70 -9.02
C GLU A 259 7.10 -7.99 -8.65
N ARG A 260 7.09 -6.65 -8.68
CA ARG A 260 5.89 -5.82 -8.48
C ARG A 260 4.84 -6.06 -9.57
N ALA A 261 5.25 -6.13 -10.84
CA ALA A 261 4.34 -6.43 -11.95
C ALA A 261 3.70 -7.83 -11.80
N LEU A 262 4.46 -8.84 -11.35
CA LEU A 262 3.91 -10.17 -11.05
C LEU A 262 2.91 -10.13 -9.89
N ALA A 263 3.24 -9.43 -8.80
CA ALA A 263 2.34 -9.27 -7.66
C ALA A 263 1.03 -8.58 -8.07
N GLU A 264 1.11 -7.60 -8.96
CA GLU A 264 -0.04 -6.89 -9.46
C GLU A 264 -0.91 -7.72 -10.41
N ILE A 265 -0.30 -8.46 -11.34
CA ILE A 265 -1.03 -9.39 -12.21
C ILE A 265 -1.81 -10.40 -11.35
N ARG A 266 -1.18 -10.93 -10.30
CA ARG A 266 -1.81 -11.82 -9.33
C ARG A 266 -3.00 -11.14 -8.63
N ALA A 267 -2.80 -9.94 -8.08
CA ALA A 267 -3.86 -9.20 -7.39
C ALA A 267 -5.04 -8.87 -8.33
N GLY A 268 -4.74 -8.56 -9.59
CA GLY A 268 -5.75 -8.37 -10.63
C GLY A 268 -6.54 -9.65 -10.90
N LEU A 269 -5.85 -10.78 -11.06
CA LEU A 269 -6.48 -12.08 -11.30
C LEU A 269 -7.35 -12.52 -10.11
N GLU A 270 -6.86 -12.40 -8.89
CA GLU A 270 -7.60 -12.74 -7.67
C GLU A 270 -8.90 -11.91 -7.56
N ALA A 271 -8.85 -10.62 -7.85
CA ALA A 271 -10.02 -9.75 -7.86
C ALA A 271 -11.05 -10.14 -8.96
N GLU A 272 -10.58 -10.53 -10.15
CA GLU A 272 -11.49 -11.00 -11.23
C GLU A 272 -12.03 -12.41 -10.96
N MET A 273 -11.28 -13.25 -10.24
CA MET A 273 -11.65 -14.65 -9.94
C MET A 273 -12.56 -14.82 -8.73
N VAL A 274 -12.48 -13.91 -7.76
CA VAL A 274 -13.22 -14.04 -6.49
C VAL A 274 -14.23 -12.91 -6.34
N ASP A 275 -13.79 -11.67 -6.40
CA ASP A 275 -14.66 -10.52 -6.08
C ASP A 275 -15.70 -10.26 -7.17
N ALA A 276 -15.33 -10.41 -8.45
CA ALA A 276 -16.24 -10.14 -9.55
C ALA A 276 -17.42 -11.14 -9.62
N PRO A 277 -17.22 -12.47 -9.46
CA PRO A 277 -18.30 -13.43 -9.31
C PRO A 277 -19.20 -13.15 -8.11
N LEU A 278 -18.62 -12.91 -6.92
CA LEU A 278 -19.37 -12.63 -5.70
C LEU A 278 -20.23 -11.37 -5.83
N ARG A 279 -19.67 -10.28 -6.36
CA ARG A 279 -20.38 -9.02 -6.59
C ARG A 279 -21.55 -9.20 -7.56
N ARG A 280 -21.35 -9.94 -8.65
CA ARG A 280 -22.44 -10.20 -9.61
C ARG A 280 -23.54 -11.06 -9.01
N ALA A 281 -23.18 -12.09 -8.24
CA ALA A 281 -24.15 -12.91 -7.52
C ALA A 281 -24.95 -12.08 -6.49
N ALA A 282 -24.28 -11.18 -5.76
CA ALA A 282 -24.92 -10.27 -4.82
C ALA A 282 -25.88 -9.29 -5.51
N GLN A 283 -25.47 -8.67 -6.61
CA GLN A 283 -26.33 -7.77 -7.40
C GLN A 283 -27.58 -8.46 -7.96
N ALA A 284 -27.48 -9.76 -8.21
CA ALA A 284 -28.62 -10.59 -8.64
C ALA A 284 -29.46 -11.14 -7.47
N GLY A 285 -29.15 -10.78 -6.20
CA GLY A 285 -29.80 -11.32 -4.99
C GLY A 285 -29.45 -12.78 -4.66
N ARG A 286 -28.65 -13.42 -5.51
CA ARG A 286 -28.39 -14.86 -5.51
C ARG A 286 -27.37 -15.28 -4.46
N LEU A 287 -26.51 -14.35 -4.02
CA LEU A 287 -25.54 -14.61 -2.96
C LEU A 287 -26.23 -14.84 -1.61
N ASP A 288 -27.26 -14.04 -1.29
CA ASP A 288 -28.02 -14.17 -0.05
C ASP A 288 -28.83 -15.48 -0.05
N GLU A 289 -29.46 -15.83 -1.17
CA GLU A 289 -30.15 -17.13 -1.34
C GLU A 289 -29.22 -18.32 -1.10
N LEU A 290 -28.00 -18.26 -1.64
CA LEU A 290 -26.99 -19.30 -1.43
C LEU A 290 -26.49 -19.33 0.01
N ALA A 291 -26.32 -18.17 0.65
CA ALA A 291 -25.96 -18.09 2.06
C ALA A 291 -27.03 -18.72 2.96
N ASP A 292 -28.31 -18.45 2.71
CA ASP A 292 -29.44 -19.06 3.41
C ASP A 292 -29.52 -20.57 3.18
N ALA A 293 -29.29 -21.02 1.94
CA ALA A 293 -29.26 -22.45 1.61
C ALA A 293 -28.11 -23.17 2.32
N VAL A 294 -26.95 -22.53 2.48
CA VAL A 294 -25.82 -23.05 3.28
C VAL A 294 -26.17 -23.07 4.77
N ALA A 295 -26.71 -21.98 5.31
CA ALA A 295 -27.09 -21.88 6.72
C ALA A 295 -28.16 -22.91 7.12
N THR A 296 -29.10 -23.19 6.22
CA THR A 296 -30.15 -24.22 6.40
C THR A 296 -29.70 -25.63 6.00
N ARG A 297 -28.41 -25.81 5.66
CA ARG A 297 -27.80 -27.09 5.25
C ARG A 297 -28.46 -27.76 4.04
N LYS A 298 -29.11 -26.98 3.17
CA LYS A 298 -29.67 -27.47 1.89
C LYS A 298 -28.58 -27.70 0.84
N VAL A 299 -27.52 -26.89 0.89
CA VAL A 299 -26.29 -27.06 0.09
C VAL A 299 -25.07 -26.84 0.97
N SER A 300 -23.93 -27.43 0.60
CA SER A 300 -22.65 -27.12 1.24
C SER A 300 -22.06 -25.80 0.73
N ALA A 301 -21.18 -25.18 1.52
CA ALA A 301 -20.48 -23.96 1.10
C ALA A 301 -19.65 -24.16 -0.19
N ALA A 302 -19.08 -25.35 -0.39
CA ALA A 302 -18.33 -25.68 -1.60
C ALA A 302 -19.24 -25.77 -2.83
N GLU A 303 -20.45 -26.31 -2.69
CA GLU A 303 -21.44 -26.34 -3.78
C GLU A 303 -21.95 -24.94 -4.12
N ALA A 304 -22.25 -24.12 -3.12
CA ALA A 304 -22.63 -22.72 -3.32
C ALA A 304 -21.55 -21.93 -4.07
N ALA A 305 -20.27 -22.10 -3.71
CA ALA A 305 -19.15 -21.47 -4.41
C ALA A 305 -19.08 -21.89 -5.89
N ARG A 306 -19.25 -23.19 -6.20
CA ARG A 306 -19.28 -23.68 -7.59
C ARG A 306 -20.47 -23.12 -8.39
N ILE A 307 -21.62 -22.89 -7.75
CA ILE A 307 -22.79 -22.27 -8.40
C ILE A 307 -22.46 -20.81 -8.80
N VAL A 308 -21.83 -20.05 -7.89
CA VAL A 308 -21.37 -18.67 -8.17
C VAL A 308 -20.38 -18.66 -9.34
N GLU A 309 -19.36 -19.52 -9.29
CA GLU A 309 -18.34 -19.66 -10.32
C GLU A 309 -18.95 -19.98 -11.69
N ARG A 310 -19.76 -21.04 -11.79
CA ARG A 310 -20.38 -21.46 -13.06
C ARG A 310 -21.29 -20.40 -13.64
N THR A 311 -22.10 -19.75 -12.80
CA THR A 311 -23.01 -18.70 -13.26
C THR A 311 -22.25 -17.51 -13.84
N TYR A 312 -21.04 -17.23 -13.32
CA TYR A 312 -20.22 -16.12 -13.78
C TYR A 312 -19.44 -16.46 -15.07
N TYR A 313 -18.78 -17.62 -15.13
CA TYR A 313 -17.90 -18.00 -16.23
C TYR A 313 -18.58 -18.76 -17.37
N ALA A 314 -19.75 -19.33 -17.13
CA ALA A 314 -20.53 -20.07 -18.11
C ALA A 314 -22.02 -19.71 -17.99
N PRO A 315 -22.41 -18.46 -18.35
CA PRO A 315 -23.77 -17.96 -18.16
C PRO A 315 -24.86 -18.77 -18.89
N ASP A 316 -24.49 -19.54 -19.92
CA ASP A 316 -25.39 -20.40 -20.69
C ASP A 316 -25.50 -21.85 -20.15
N SER A 317 -24.83 -22.18 -19.04
CA SER A 317 -25.01 -23.49 -18.37
C SER A 317 -26.18 -23.45 -17.38
N PRO A 318 -27.05 -24.48 -17.35
CA PRO A 318 -28.20 -24.53 -16.46
C PRO A 318 -27.76 -24.75 -14.99
N GLY A 319 -27.34 -23.67 -14.32
CA GLY A 319 -26.90 -23.64 -12.92
C GLY A 319 -28.04 -23.47 -11.92
N GLY A 320 -29.14 -24.22 -12.08
CA GLY A 320 -30.22 -24.24 -11.10
C GLY A 320 -29.81 -24.98 -9.82
N LEU A 321 -30.35 -24.55 -8.67
CA LEU A 321 -30.25 -25.30 -7.43
C LEU A 321 -30.84 -26.71 -7.64
N PRO A 322 -30.19 -27.80 -7.17
CA PRO A 322 -30.85 -29.09 -7.12
C PRO A 322 -32.11 -28.97 -6.24
N ARG A 323 -33.23 -29.49 -6.76
CA ARG A 323 -34.52 -29.52 -6.05
C ARG A 323 -34.50 -30.48 -4.88
#